data_AF-A0A439CQX8-F1
#
_entry.id   AF-A0A439CQX8-F1
#
_cell.length_a   1.000
_cell.length_b   1.000
_cell.length_c   1.000
_cell.angle_alpha   90.00
_cell.angle_beta   90.00
_cell.angle_gamma   90.00
#
_symmetry.space_group_name_H-M   'P 1'
#
loop_
_entity.id
_entity.type
_entity.pdbx_description
1 polymer ?
#
loop_
_entity_poly.entity_id
_entity_poly.type
_entity_poly.pdbx_seq_one_letter_code
_entity_poly.pdbx_strand_id
1 'polypeptide(L)'
;MHFQMWYPAWDLKTRMESNCSAELHDYMNESLSWCAERNYQCIAGVAVDCLLTALPETWKADMGAASVLLGLLPTTLSIVGSGPFETGLLAQTRPFLALMLAFGSPVMYPIRIFDYPNLADMFRPKKGAISLPQLSRRAGAAMVILQYLIAFLAVGNPIWVSIELGTRTVVSFKP
;
A
#
# COMPACT_ATOMS: atom_id res chain seq x y z
N MET A 1 -0.67 15.11 -20.65
CA MET A 1 -0.55 13.63 -20.79
C MET A 1 -1.93 13.01 -20.58
N HIS A 2 -2.40 12.13 -21.47
CA HIS A 2 -3.71 11.47 -21.36
C HIS A 2 -3.56 10.00 -20.94
N PHE A 3 -4.49 9.50 -20.12
CA PHE A 3 -4.48 8.11 -19.67
C PHE A 3 -4.94 7.16 -20.79
N GLN A 4 -4.03 6.31 -21.28
CA GLN A 4 -4.34 5.32 -22.32
C GLN A 4 -4.44 3.88 -21.79
N MET A 5 -3.80 3.59 -20.64
CA MET A 5 -3.80 2.25 -20.06
C MET A 5 -4.57 2.24 -18.74
N TRP A 6 -5.61 1.42 -18.72
CA TRP A 6 -6.50 1.19 -17.59
C TRP A 6 -6.27 -0.20 -17.00
N TYR A 7 -6.80 -0.47 -15.80
CA TYR A 7 -6.70 -1.78 -15.16
C TYR A 7 -7.15 -2.91 -16.11
N PRO A 8 -6.26 -3.85 -16.49
CA PRO A 8 -6.55 -4.85 -17.52
C PRO A 8 -7.65 -5.83 -17.10
N ALA A 9 -7.91 -5.96 -15.80
CA ALA A 9 -8.94 -6.83 -15.25
C ALA A 9 -10.37 -6.43 -15.66
N TRP A 10 -10.61 -5.15 -15.97
CA TRP A 10 -11.95 -4.62 -16.27
C TRP A 10 -12.16 -4.25 -17.74
N ASP A 11 -11.16 -4.50 -18.59
CA ASP A 11 -11.19 -4.22 -20.05
C ASP A 11 -11.82 -2.85 -20.41
N LEU A 12 -11.51 -1.83 -19.59
CA LEU A 12 -12.12 -0.51 -19.67
C LEU A 12 -11.81 0.17 -21.00
N LYS A 13 -10.64 -0.11 -21.57
CA LYS A 13 -10.21 0.44 -22.86
C LYS A 13 -11.17 0.02 -23.98
N THR A 14 -11.44 -1.27 -24.14
CA THR A 14 -12.31 -1.78 -25.20
C THR A 14 -13.75 -1.26 -25.02
N ARG A 15 -14.21 -1.14 -23.77
CA ARG A 15 -15.54 -0.59 -23.47
C ARG A 15 -15.64 0.90 -23.79
N MET A 16 -14.58 1.66 -23.50
CA MET A 16 -14.51 3.09 -23.82
C MET A 16 -14.44 3.32 -25.34
N GLU A 17 -13.64 2.54 -26.06
CA GLU A 17 -13.54 2.61 -27.52
C GLU A 17 -14.84 2.18 -28.24
N SER A 18 -15.64 1.29 -27.64
CA SER A 18 -16.90 0.81 -28.23
C SER A 18 -18.13 1.66 -27.90
N ASN A 19 -18.20 2.25 -26.70
CA ASN A 19 -19.40 2.98 -26.24
C ASN A 19 -19.20 4.49 -26.11
N CYS A 20 -17.96 4.97 -25.94
CA CYS A 20 -17.64 6.36 -25.62
C CYS A 20 -16.52 6.91 -26.52
N SER A 21 -16.52 6.53 -27.80
CA SER A 21 -15.44 6.88 -28.73
C SER A 21 -15.38 8.37 -29.05
N ALA A 22 -16.52 9.06 -29.06
CA ALA A 22 -16.59 10.50 -29.30
C ALA A 22 -15.99 11.29 -28.13
N GLU A 23 -16.41 10.96 -26.90
CA GLU A 23 -15.93 11.57 -25.66
C GLU A 23 -14.45 11.27 -25.42
N LEU A 24 -14.00 10.07 -25.79
CA LEU A 24 -12.58 9.71 -25.76
C LEU A 24 -11.76 10.55 -26.74
N HIS A 25 -12.27 10.79 -27.95
CA HIS A 25 -11.60 11.62 -28.94
C HIS A 25 -11.54 13.09 -28.52
N ASP A 26 -12.62 13.58 -27.89
CA ASP A 26 -12.66 14.92 -27.32
C ASP A 26 -11.74 15.09 -26.11
N TYR A 27 -11.62 14.05 -25.28
CA TYR A 27 -10.66 14.00 -24.19
C TYR A 27 -9.22 14.07 -24.69
N MET A 28 -8.91 13.42 -25.81
CA MET A 28 -7.56 13.35 -26.38
C MET A 28 -7.17 14.60 -27.16
N ASN A 29 -8.14 15.29 -27.77
CA ASN A 29 -7.90 16.49 -28.58
C ASN A 29 -8.20 17.80 -27.85
N GLU A 30 -8.67 17.74 -26.60
CA GLU A 30 -9.05 18.91 -25.79
C GLU A 30 -10.11 19.81 -26.49
N SER A 31 -10.99 19.21 -27.30
CA SER A 31 -11.94 19.92 -28.18
C SER A 31 -13.25 20.36 -27.52
N LEU A 32 -13.41 20.11 -26.21
CA LEU A 32 -14.63 20.45 -25.46
C LEU A 32 -14.75 21.95 -25.21
N SER A 33 -15.45 22.63 -26.12
CA SER A 33 -15.63 24.09 -26.13
C SER A 33 -16.39 24.67 -24.93
N TRP A 34 -17.18 23.86 -24.23
CA TRP A 34 -17.97 24.27 -23.06
C TRP A 34 -17.25 24.04 -21.72
N CYS A 35 -16.12 23.33 -21.73
CA CYS A 35 -15.21 23.32 -20.59
C CYS A 35 -14.36 24.60 -20.67
N ALA A 36 -14.49 25.48 -19.67
CA ALA A 36 -13.68 26.71 -19.59
C ALA A 36 -12.18 26.38 -19.81
N GLU A 37 -11.48 27.24 -20.57
CA GLU A 37 -10.10 27.01 -21.02
C GLU A 37 -9.21 26.40 -19.90
N ARG A 38 -8.71 25.18 -20.14
CA ARG A 38 -7.83 24.38 -19.25
C ARG A 38 -8.44 23.76 -17.99
N ASN A 39 -9.75 23.56 -17.93
CA ASN A 39 -10.31 22.70 -16.88
C ASN A 39 -10.19 21.20 -17.24
N TYR A 40 -9.01 20.61 -17.00
CA TYR A 40 -8.73 19.19 -17.22
C TYR A 40 -9.72 18.26 -16.49
N GLN A 41 -10.24 18.69 -15.34
CA GLN A 41 -11.27 17.97 -14.59
C GLN A 41 -12.61 17.94 -15.32
N CYS A 42 -12.97 18.99 -16.04
CA CYS A 42 -14.18 19.02 -16.86
C CYS A 42 -14.06 18.05 -18.04
N ILE A 43 -12.93 18.11 -18.76
CA ILE A 43 -12.69 17.27 -19.94
C ILE A 43 -12.61 15.79 -19.54
N ALA A 44 -11.87 15.47 -18.48
CA ALA A 44 -11.81 14.12 -17.94
C ALA A 44 -13.17 13.66 -17.36
N GLY A 45 -13.91 14.56 -16.73
CA GLY A 45 -15.21 14.28 -16.13
C GLY A 45 -16.23 13.77 -17.14
N VAL A 46 -16.30 14.37 -18.33
CA VAL A 46 -17.20 13.95 -19.42
C VAL A 46 -16.89 12.54 -19.89
N ALA A 47 -15.61 12.26 -20.14
CA ALA A 47 -15.16 10.95 -20.60
C ALA A 47 -15.41 9.87 -19.53
N VAL A 48 -15.18 10.20 -18.26
CA VAL A 48 -15.44 9.32 -17.12
C VAL A 48 -16.94 9.07 -16.92
N ASP A 49 -17.79 10.09 -17.08
CA ASP A 49 -19.24 9.95 -16.92
C ASP A 49 -19.86 9.03 -17.98
N CYS A 50 -19.41 9.14 -19.24
CA CYS A 50 -19.78 8.20 -20.29
C CYS A 50 -19.33 6.77 -19.95
N LEU A 51 -18.09 6.60 -19.50
CA LEU A 51 -17.55 5.29 -19.12
C LEU A 51 -18.34 4.67 -17.94
N LEU A 52 -18.64 5.46 -16.91
CA LEU A 52 -19.43 5.04 -15.75
C LEU A 52 -20.86 4.67 -16.13
N THR A 53 -21.45 5.35 -17.12
CA THR A 53 -22.77 4.99 -17.63
C THR A 53 -22.75 3.67 -18.39
N ALA A 54 -21.68 3.40 -19.16
CA ALA A 54 -21.52 2.16 -19.92
C ALA A 54 -21.12 0.94 -19.06
N LEU A 55 -20.71 1.13 -17.81
CA LEU A 55 -20.31 0.06 -16.90
C LEU A 55 -21.53 -0.67 -16.29
N PRO A 56 -21.46 -2.00 -16.06
CA PRO A 56 -22.51 -2.72 -15.35
C PRO A 56 -22.58 -2.27 -13.88
N GLU A 57 -23.79 -2.27 -13.31
CA GLU A 57 -24.03 -1.83 -11.93
C GLU A 57 -23.24 -2.62 -10.89
N THR A 58 -22.94 -3.90 -11.15
CA THR A 58 -22.10 -4.73 -10.28
C THR A 58 -20.70 -4.17 -10.12
N TRP A 59 -20.06 -3.72 -11.20
CA TRP A 59 -18.72 -3.17 -11.15
C TRP A 59 -18.69 -1.78 -10.51
N LYS A 60 -19.75 -0.98 -10.67
CA LYS A 60 -19.90 0.29 -9.95
C LYS A 60 -19.97 0.05 -8.45
N ALA A 61 -20.73 -0.96 -8.02
CA ALA A 61 -20.80 -1.37 -6.62
C ALA A 61 -19.44 -1.85 -6.10
N ASP A 62 -18.72 -2.67 -6.87
CA ASP A 62 -17.38 -3.16 -6.51
C ASP A 62 -16.36 -2.01 -6.38
N MET A 63 -16.38 -1.04 -7.31
CA MET A 63 -15.54 0.17 -7.24
C MET A 63 -15.87 1.02 -6.01
N GLY A 64 -17.16 1.17 -5.69
CA GLY A 64 -17.62 1.82 -4.46
C GLY A 64 -17.10 1.12 -3.21
N ALA A 65 -17.24 -0.21 -3.12
CA ALA A 65 -16.75 -1.00 -1.99
C ALA A 65 -15.22 -0.92 -1.86
N ALA A 66 -14.49 -0.98 -2.98
CA ALA A 66 -13.04 -0.84 -3.01
C ALA A 66 -12.58 0.51 -2.45
N SER A 67 -13.29 1.60 -2.75
CA SER A 67 -12.96 2.93 -2.21
C SER A 67 -13.05 3.00 -0.68
N VAL A 68 -14.05 2.34 -0.09
CA VAL A 68 -14.21 2.25 1.37
C VAL A 68 -13.07 1.43 1.98
N LEU A 69 -12.72 0.30 1.37
CA LEU A 69 -11.61 -0.53 1.82
C LEU A 69 -10.27 0.21 1.73
N LEU A 70 -10.03 0.94 0.63
CA LEU A 70 -8.84 1.77 0.45
C LEU A 70 -8.78 2.91 1.49
N GLY A 71 -9.93 3.49 1.86
CA GLY A 71 -10.03 4.50 2.91
C GLY A 71 -9.78 3.96 4.33
N LEU A 72 -10.18 2.71 4.60
CA LEU A 72 -9.97 2.02 5.88
C LEU A 72 -8.62 1.30 5.97
N LEU A 73 -7.91 1.16 4.85
CA LEU A 73 -6.64 0.44 4.75
C LEU A 73 -5.58 0.93 5.76
N PRO A 74 -5.40 2.25 5.99
CA PRO A 74 -4.52 2.74 7.04
C PRO A 74 -4.92 2.23 8.43
N THR A 75 -6.22 2.19 8.74
CA THR A 75 -6.74 1.70 10.02
C THR A 75 -6.54 0.20 10.19
N THR A 76 -6.78 -0.60 9.15
CA THR A 76 -6.55 -2.05 9.21
C THR A 76 -5.06 -2.37 9.36
N LEU A 77 -4.18 -1.65 8.67
CA LEU A 77 -2.73 -1.79 8.83
C LEU A 77 -2.29 -1.40 10.25
N SER A 78 -2.88 -0.35 10.84
CA SER A 78 -2.65 0.03 12.24
C SER A 78 -3.11 -1.01 13.25
N ILE A 79 -4.08 -1.88 12.92
CA ILE A 79 -4.52 -2.95 13.82
C ILE A 79 -3.63 -4.18 13.71
N VAL A 80 -3.23 -4.55 12.48
CA VAL A 80 -2.53 -5.81 12.17
C VAL A 80 -1.00 -5.72 12.30
N GLY A 81 -0.43 -4.53 12.38
CA GLY A 81 1.02 -4.35 12.50
C GLY A 81 1.67 -4.98 13.74
N SER A 82 3.01 -4.99 13.74
CA SER A 82 3.77 -5.27 14.96
C SER A 82 3.83 -4.02 15.84
N GLY A 83 3.57 -4.15 17.14
CA GLY A 83 3.63 -3.01 18.05
C GLY A 83 5.05 -2.42 18.16
N PRO A 84 5.20 -1.09 18.33
CA PRO A 84 6.50 -0.42 18.46
C PRO A 84 7.31 -0.92 19.68
N PHE A 85 6.62 -1.50 20.65
CA PHE A 85 7.22 -2.13 21.82
C PHE A 85 7.98 -3.43 21.45
N GLU A 86 7.42 -4.25 20.57
CA GLU A 86 8.03 -5.52 20.13
C GLU A 86 9.23 -5.27 19.23
N THR A 87 9.14 -4.28 18.34
CA THR A 87 10.25 -3.85 17.47
C THR A 87 11.35 -3.13 18.26
N GLY A 88 11.00 -2.36 19.30
CA GLY A 88 11.96 -1.73 20.22
C GLY A 88 12.77 -2.75 21.04
N LEU A 89 12.12 -3.80 21.56
CA LEU A 89 12.79 -4.89 22.27
C LEU A 89 13.70 -5.71 21.34
N LEU A 90 13.29 -5.91 20.07
CA LEU A 90 14.12 -6.52 19.04
C LEU A 90 15.28 -5.62 18.59
N ALA A 91 15.08 -4.30 18.49
CA ALA A 91 16.12 -3.35 18.10
C ALA A 91 17.28 -3.33 19.10
N GLN A 92 16.98 -3.51 20.39
CA GLN A 92 17.98 -3.53 21.45
C GLN A 92 18.82 -4.82 21.47
N THR A 93 18.34 -5.91 20.87
CA THR A 93 19.05 -7.21 20.80
C THR A 93 19.64 -7.51 19.41
N ARG A 94 19.00 -7.07 18.32
CA ARG A 94 19.41 -7.27 16.92
C ARG A 94 18.98 -6.07 16.03
N PRO A 95 19.73 -4.96 16.05
CA PRO A 95 19.31 -3.67 15.48
C PRO A 95 19.07 -3.69 13.96
N PHE A 96 19.85 -4.45 13.19
CA PHE A 96 19.70 -4.51 11.73
C PHE A 96 18.42 -5.24 11.30
N LEU A 97 18.01 -6.25 12.08
CA LEU A 97 16.81 -7.03 11.80
C LEU A 97 15.55 -6.20 12.11
N ALA A 98 15.58 -5.42 13.18
CA ALA A 98 14.53 -4.46 13.50
C ALA A 98 14.38 -3.37 12.43
N LEU A 99 15.50 -2.90 11.85
CA LEU A 99 15.48 -1.93 10.75
C LEU A 99 14.85 -2.51 9.47
N MET A 100 15.20 -3.74 9.08
CA MET A 100 14.52 -4.40 7.95
C MET A 100 13.03 -4.64 8.24
N LEU A 101 12.65 -5.02 9.46
CA LEU A 101 11.25 -5.20 9.84
C LEU A 101 10.47 -3.87 9.78
N ALA A 102 11.09 -2.77 10.22
CA ALA A 102 10.50 -1.44 10.17
C ALA A 102 10.28 -0.97 8.73
N PHE A 103 11.21 -1.27 7.81
CA PHE A 103 11.02 -1.00 6.38
C PHE A 103 9.92 -1.86 5.75
N GLY A 104 9.74 -3.11 6.20
CA GLY A 104 8.72 -4.02 5.68
C GLY A 104 7.32 -3.82 6.26
N SER A 105 7.22 -3.18 7.42
CA SER A 105 5.97 -2.92 8.14
C SER A 105 5.93 -1.47 8.62
N PRO A 106 5.73 -0.50 7.72
CA PRO A 106 5.51 0.90 8.10
C PRO A 106 4.13 1.04 8.74
N VAL A 107 4.02 0.67 10.01
CA VAL A 107 2.77 0.75 10.77
C VAL A 107 2.89 1.84 11.82
N MET A 108 2.00 2.84 11.71
CA MET A 108 1.83 3.87 12.71
C MET A 108 0.75 3.41 13.71
N TYR A 109 1.11 3.31 14.98
CA TYR A 109 0.20 2.99 16.09
C TYR A 109 -0.21 4.27 16.83
N PRO A 110 -1.26 5.00 16.41
CA PRO A 110 -1.66 6.23 17.07
C PRO A 110 -2.23 6.02 18.49
N ILE A 111 -2.77 4.84 18.79
CA ILE A 111 -3.53 4.59 20.03
C ILE A 111 -2.63 4.26 21.25
N ARG A 112 -1.36 3.88 21.04
CA ARG A 112 -0.45 3.42 22.12
C ARG A 112 0.72 4.36 22.42
N ILE A 113 0.75 5.57 21.84
CA ILE A 113 1.81 6.57 22.09
C ILE A 113 1.90 6.99 23.57
N PHE A 114 0.80 6.85 24.33
CA PHE A 114 0.71 7.31 25.72
C PHE A 114 0.81 6.20 26.78
N ASP A 115 0.79 4.93 26.37
CA ASP A 115 0.99 3.77 27.25
C ASP A 115 2.44 3.31 27.09
N TYR A 116 3.37 3.96 27.78
CA TYR A 116 4.73 3.45 27.94
C TYR A 116 4.74 2.48 29.13
N PRO A 117 4.74 1.15 28.91
CA PRO A 117 5.04 0.24 30.00
C PRO A 117 6.46 0.53 30.49
N ASN A 118 6.64 0.61 31.82
CA ASN A 118 7.95 0.83 32.42
C ASN A 118 8.95 -0.20 31.90
N LEU A 119 9.91 0.24 31.10
CA LEU A 119 10.96 -0.61 30.50
C LEU A 119 11.69 -1.43 31.56
N ALA A 120 11.86 -0.88 32.77
CA ALA A 120 12.50 -1.54 33.91
C ALA A 120 11.78 -2.82 34.38
N ASP A 121 10.46 -2.92 34.24
CA ASP A 121 9.71 -4.11 34.69
C ASP A 121 9.77 -5.26 33.67
N MET A 122 10.17 -5.01 32.42
CA MET A 122 10.34 -6.06 31.41
C MET A 122 11.73 -6.69 31.38
N PHE A 123 12.74 -6.00 31.94
CA PHE A 123 14.06 -6.58 32.17
C PHE A 123 14.18 -7.34 33.49
N ARG A 124 13.16 -7.28 34.35
CA ARG A 124 13.16 -8.10 35.56
C ARG A 124 13.05 -9.58 35.16
N PRO A 125 13.99 -10.45 35.57
CA PRO A 125 13.89 -11.86 35.29
C PRO A 125 12.59 -12.38 35.92
N LYS A 126 11.61 -12.73 35.08
CA LYS A 126 10.36 -13.34 35.52
C LYS A 126 10.70 -14.66 36.20
N LYS A 127 10.48 -14.75 37.52
CA LYS A 127 10.54 -16.02 38.25
C LYS A 127 9.50 -16.97 37.63
N GLY A 128 9.95 -17.99 36.90
CA GLY A 128 9.09 -18.92 36.15
C GLY A 128 9.13 -18.76 34.62
N ALA A 129 10.03 -17.96 34.06
CA ALA A 129 10.24 -17.92 32.61
C ALA A 129 10.71 -19.30 32.10
N ILE A 130 9.98 -19.85 31.13
CA ILE A 130 10.29 -21.12 30.47
C ILE A 130 11.70 -21.00 29.88
N SER A 131 12.63 -21.80 30.38
CA SER A 131 13.97 -21.90 29.84
C SER A 131 13.86 -22.46 28.42
N LEU A 132 14.02 -21.59 27.41
CA LEU A 132 14.15 -22.06 26.05
C LEU A 132 15.41 -22.93 25.97
N PRO A 133 15.33 -24.16 25.44
CA PRO A 133 16.48 -25.02 25.31
C PRO A 133 17.54 -24.30 24.48
N GLN A 134 18.78 -24.31 24.97
CA GLN A 134 19.89 -23.66 24.29
C GLN A 134 20.09 -24.33 22.93
N LEU A 135 19.62 -23.63 21.89
CA LEU A 135 19.71 -24.09 20.52
C LEU A 135 21.19 -24.20 20.13
N SER A 136 21.59 -25.35 19.58
CA SER A 136 22.97 -25.61 19.11
C SER A 136 23.50 -24.43 18.31
N ARG A 137 24.77 -24.04 18.54
CA ARG A 137 25.42 -22.89 17.90
C ARG A 137 25.29 -22.88 16.37
N ARG A 138 25.23 -24.05 15.72
CA ARG A 138 24.98 -24.19 14.28
C ARG A 138 23.53 -23.95 13.89
N ALA A 139 22.58 -24.48 14.66
CA ALA A 139 21.15 -24.27 14.46
C ALA A 139 20.75 -22.81 14.73
N GLY A 140 21.35 -22.17 15.73
CA GLY A 140 21.20 -20.73 15.98
C GLY A 140 21.72 -19.88 14.82
N ALA A 141 22.89 -20.19 14.26
CA ALA A 141 23.43 -19.49 13.10
C ALA A 141 22.55 -19.66 11.85
N ALA A 142 22.04 -20.87 11.59
CA ALA A 142 21.12 -21.14 10.48
C ALA A 142 19.80 -20.36 10.63
N MET A 143 19.23 -20.34 11.84
CA MET A 143 18.04 -19.54 12.16
C MET A 143 18.26 -18.05 11.86
N VAL A 144 19.41 -17.49 12.25
CA VAL A 144 19.74 -16.10 11.98
C VAL A 144 19.80 -15.82 10.48
N ILE A 145 20.53 -16.64 9.71
CA ILE A 145 20.65 -16.47 8.25
C ILE A 145 19.27 -16.54 7.59
N LEU A 146 18.44 -17.50 7.98
CA LEU A 146 17.08 -17.65 7.47
C LEU A 146 16.24 -16.40 7.77
N GLN A 147 16.36 -15.85 8.98
CA GLN A 147 15.63 -14.66 9.40
C GLN A 147 16.00 -13.42 8.56
N TYR A 148 17.28 -13.25 8.22
CA TYR A 148 17.75 -12.18 7.33
C TYR A 148 17.27 -12.37 5.88
N LEU A 149 17.30 -13.60 5.36
CA LEU A 149 16.80 -13.88 4.01
C LEU A 149 15.30 -13.60 3.89
N ILE A 150 14.50 -14.05 4.86
CA ILE A 150 13.06 -13.79 4.90
C ILE A 150 12.79 -12.29 5.01
N ALA A 151 13.51 -11.57 5.87
CA ALA A 151 13.35 -10.12 6.02
C ALA A 151 13.69 -9.36 4.73
N PHE A 152 14.79 -9.72 4.05
CA PHE A 152 15.18 -9.10 2.79
C PHE A 152 14.14 -9.34 1.68
N LEU A 153 13.63 -10.58 1.58
CA LEU A 153 12.57 -10.93 0.63
C LEU A 153 11.26 -10.18 0.91
N ALA A 154 10.88 -10.07 2.20
CA ALA A 154 9.68 -9.37 2.61
C ALA A 154 9.72 -7.87 2.31
N VAL A 155 10.90 -7.24 2.36
CA VAL A 155 11.09 -5.80 2.10
C VAL A 155 11.29 -5.50 0.61
N GLY A 156 11.95 -6.39 -0.13
CA GLY A 156 12.26 -6.16 -1.55
C GLY A 156 11.01 -5.97 -2.42
N ASN A 157 9.99 -6.81 -2.21
CA ASN A 157 8.76 -6.77 -2.98
C ASN A 157 7.97 -5.45 -2.81
N PRO A 158 7.62 -4.99 -1.59
CA PRO A 158 6.88 -3.74 -1.42
C PRO A 158 7.68 -2.51 -1.85
N ILE A 159 9.02 -2.48 -1.68
CA ILE A 159 9.84 -1.36 -2.18
C ILE A 159 9.76 -1.28 -3.70
N TRP A 160 9.94 -2.40 -4.39
CA TRP A 160 9.86 -2.45 -5.85
C TRP A 160 8.51 -1.95 -6.34
N VAL A 161 7.42 -2.48 -5.77
CA VAL A 161 6.06 -2.10 -6.13
C VAL A 161 5.78 -0.63 -5.79
N SER A 162 6.28 -0.11 -4.68
CA SER A 162 6.10 1.30 -4.30
C SER A 162 6.80 2.27 -5.26
N ILE A 163 8.00 1.94 -5.72
CA ILE A 163 8.73 2.73 -6.71
C ILE A 163 8.01 2.69 -8.07
N GLU A 164 7.55 1.52 -8.49
CA GLU A 164 6.83 1.36 -9.74
C GLU A 164 5.49 2.12 -9.72
N LEU A 165 4.74 2.04 -8.62
CA LEU A 165 3.51 2.81 -8.44
C LEU A 165 3.79 4.31 -8.40
N GLY A 166 4.79 4.76 -7.64
CA GLY A 166 5.14 6.17 -7.52
C GLY A 166 5.60 6.80 -8.84
N THR A 167 6.37 6.07 -9.64
CA THR A 167 6.79 6.54 -10.97
C THR A 167 5.61 6.61 -11.94
N ARG A 168 4.72 5.60 -11.94
CA ARG A 168 3.51 5.61 -12.78
C ARG A 168 2.52 6.70 -12.39
N THR A 169 2.36 7.01 -11.10
CA THR A 169 1.46 8.09 -10.65
C THR A 169 2.02 9.46 -10.99
N VAL A 170 3.31 9.73 -10.74
CA VAL A 170 3.92 11.04 -11.05
C VAL A 170 3.87 11.32 -12.56
N VAL A 171 4.09 10.31 -13.41
CA VAL A 171 3.96 10.47 -14.87
C VAL A 171 2.51 10.75 -15.27
N SER A 172 1.54 10.22 -14.53
CA SER A 172 0.12 10.48 -14.77
C SER A 172 -0.33 11.89 -14.35
N PHE A 173 0.33 12.51 -13.36
CA PHE A 173 0.02 13.87 -12.88
C PHE A 173 0.88 14.97 -13.51
N LYS A 174 1.96 14.62 -14.22
CA LYS A 174 2.76 15.60 -14.94
C LYS A 174 2.03 15.98 -16.24
N PRO A 175 1.74 17.28 -16.48
CA PRO A 175 1.04 17.73 -17.68
C PRO A 175 1.80 17.34 -18.95
#